data_AF-A0A373D6U4-F1
#
_entry.id   AF-A0A373D6U4-F1
#
_cell.length_a   1.000
_cell.length_b   1.000
_cell.length_c   1.000
_cell.angle_alpha   90.00
_cell.angle_beta   90.00
_cell.angle_gamma   90.00
#
_symmetry.space_group_name_H-M   'P 1'
#
loop_
_entity.id
_entity.type
_entity.pdbx_description
1 polymer ?
#
loop_
_entity_poly.entity_id
_entity_poly.type
_entity_poly.pdbx_seq_one_letter_code
_entity_poly.pdbx_strand_id
1 'polypeptide(L)'
;MLVLITYDVNTQTAAGRKRLRQVAKECTNYGQRVQNSVFECQMDAAKCRQVKNILENLIDKDVDSLRFYYLGEKYKNKVEHIGAKPGFDVTETLLL
;
A
#
# COMPACT_ATOMS: atom_id res chain seq x y z
N MET A 1 -13.39 -2.23 2.28
CA MET A 1 -13.14 -1.32 1.15
C MET A 1 -11.70 -1.46 0.69
N LEU A 2 -11.43 -1.23 -0.60
CA LEU A 2 -10.06 -1.12 -1.07
C LEU A 2 -9.52 0.29 -0.79
N VAL A 3 -8.30 0.35 -0.24
CA VAL A 3 -7.52 1.56 -0.06
C VAL A 3 -6.20 1.41 -0.79
N LEU A 4 -5.96 2.25 -1.78
CA LEU A 4 -4.67 2.35 -2.45
C LEU A 4 -3.80 3.34 -1.67
N ILE A 5 -2.64 2.87 -1.23
CA ILE A 5 -1.67 3.65 -0.45
C ILE A 5 -0.43 3.83 -1.31
N THR A 6 -0.10 5.07 -1.64
CA THR A 6 1.14 5.42 -2.34
C THR A 6 2.10 6.05 -1.34
N TYR A 7 3.34 5.58 -1.34
CA TYR A 7 4.38 6.09 -0.47
C TYR A 7 5.52 6.67 -1.32
N ASP A 8 5.72 7.98 -1.22
CA ASP A 8 6.86 8.66 -1.82
C ASP A 8 7.97 8.76 -0.78
N VAL A 9 9.12 8.16 -1.10
CA VAL A 9 10.25 7.99 -0.20
C VAL A 9 11.54 7.89 -0.98
N ASN A 10 12.58 8.57 -0.50
CA ASN A 10 13.90 8.48 -1.12
C ASN A 10 14.58 7.14 -0.79
N THR A 11 14.58 6.21 -1.75
CA THR A 11 15.20 4.87 -1.60
C THR A 11 16.69 4.82 -1.90
N GLN A 12 17.33 5.93 -2.26
CA GLN A 12 18.79 5.98 -2.45
C GLN A 12 19.54 5.93 -1.11
N THR A 13 18.91 6.37 -0.03
CA THR A 13 19.48 6.33 1.32
C THR A 13 19.13 5.02 2.06
N ALA A 14 20.01 4.59 2.97
CA ALA A 14 19.73 3.43 3.82
C ALA A 14 18.50 3.66 4.73
N ALA A 15 18.34 4.90 5.22
CA ALA A 15 17.20 5.29 6.06
C ALA A 15 15.87 5.18 5.31
N GLY A 16 15.77 5.74 4.09
CA GLY A 16 14.56 5.65 3.30
C GLY A 16 14.21 4.22 2.88
N ARG A 17 15.21 3.39 2.53
CA ARG A 17 14.98 1.95 2.31
C ARG A 17 14.45 1.23 3.56
N LYS A 18 14.95 1.59 4.74
CA LYS A 18 14.47 1.05 6.02
C LYS A 18 13.01 1.42 6.26
N ARG A 19 12.63 2.68 6.07
CA ARG A 19 11.24 3.14 6.21
C ARG A 19 10.32 2.46 5.20
N LEU A 20 10.72 2.37 3.93
CA LEU A 20 9.97 1.64 2.91
C LEU A 20 9.73 0.18 3.30
N ARG A 21 10.74 -0.49 3.85
CA ARG A 21 10.57 -1.88 4.34
C ARG A 21 9.56 -1.97 5.49
N GLN A 22 9.56 -1.02 6.41
CA GLN A 22 8.62 -0.98 7.53
C GLN A 22 7.19 -0.71 7.04
N VAL A 23 6.99 0.32 6.21
CA VAL A 23 5.70 0.64 5.59
C VAL A 23 5.19 -0.55 4.77
N ALA A 24 6.05 -1.15 3.95
CA ALA A 24 5.67 -2.30 3.14
C ALA A 24 5.20 -3.47 4.00
N LYS A 25 5.93 -3.79 5.08
CA LYS A 25 5.57 -4.85 6.01
C LYS A 25 4.18 -4.62 6.61
N GLU A 26 3.89 -3.40 7.06
CA GLU A 26 2.58 -3.06 7.61
C GLU A 26 1.46 -3.16 6.57
N CYS A 27 1.66 -2.63 5.36
CA CYS A 27 0.65 -2.66 4.30
C CYS A 27 0.36 -4.09 3.81
N THR A 28 1.37 -4.95 3.70
CA THR A 28 1.20 -6.34 3.25
C THR A 28 0.42 -7.23 4.22
N ASN A 29 0.25 -6.81 5.48
CA ASN A 29 -0.64 -7.51 6.42
C ASN A 29 -2.12 -7.42 6.01
N TYR A 30 -2.47 -6.47 5.13
CA TYR A 30 -3.84 -6.16 4.74
C TYR A 30 -4.06 -6.18 3.24
N GLY A 31 -3.08 -6.66 2.45
CA GLY A 31 -3.19 -6.69 1.00
C GLY A 31 -1.83 -6.90 0.33
N GLN A 32 -1.63 -6.24 -0.81
CA GLN A 32 -0.50 -6.51 -1.68
C GLN A 32 0.32 -5.27 -2.01
N ARG A 33 1.61 -5.49 -2.27
CA ARG A 33 2.53 -4.47 -2.81
C ARG A 33 2.54 -4.60 -4.33
N VAL A 34 1.85 -3.68 -5.02
CA VAL A 34 1.65 -3.72 -6.48
C VAL A 34 2.75 -3.01 -7.27
N GLN A 35 3.47 -2.08 -6.63
CA GLN A 35 4.67 -1.45 -7.21
C GLN A 35 5.74 -1.27 -6.12
N ASN A 36 6.86 -0.61 -6.45
CA ASN A 36 7.94 -0.43 -5.48
C ASN A 36 7.46 0.25 -4.19
N SER A 37 6.57 1.23 -4.25
CA SER A 37 6.05 1.89 -3.05
C SER A 37 4.55 2.18 -3.14
N VAL A 38 3.82 1.31 -3.84
CA VAL A 38 2.37 1.36 -3.96
C VAL A 38 1.76 0.07 -3.44
N PHE A 39 0.73 0.22 -2.61
CA PHE A 39 0.09 -0.87 -1.88
C PHE A 39 -1.41 -0.82 -2.06
N GLU A 40 -2.00 -1.96 -2.37
CA GLU A 40 -3.46 -2.15 -2.42
C GLU A 40 -3.87 -2.92 -1.17
N CYS A 41 -4.60 -2.28 -0.28
CA CYS A 41 -4.96 -2.85 1.00
C CYS A 41 -6.48 -2.93 1.16
N GLN A 42 -6.99 -4.14 1.47
CA GLN A 42 -8.39 -4.41 1.72
C GLN A 42 -8.66 -4.35 3.23
N MET A 43 -9.44 -3.36 3.65
CA MET A 43 -9.70 -3.13 5.07
C MET A 43 -11.04 -2.45 5.32
N ASP A 44 -11.57 -2.60 6.54
CA ASP A 44 -12.69 -1.79 7.01
C ASP A 44 -12.21 -0.38 7.45
N ALA A 45 -13.16 0.51 7.75
CA ALA A 45 -12.86 1.89 8.14
C ALA A 45 -12.09 2.01 9.46
N ALA A 46 -12.36 1.14 10.44
CA ALA A 46 -11.70 1.17 11.74
C ALA A 46 -10.24 0.74 11.60
N LYS A 47 -9.99 -0.36 10.90
CA LYS A 47 -8.66 -0.86 10.57
C LYS A 47 -7.88 0.15 9.74
N CYS A 48 -8.53 0.84 8.80
CA CYS A 48 -7.88 1.89 8.02
C CYS A 48 -7.36 3.04 8.86
N ARG A 49 -8.12 3.51 9.86
CA ARG A 49 -7.64 4.53 10.79
C ARG A 49 -6.45 4.04 11.61
N GLN A 50 -6.46 2.78 12.06
CA GLN A 50 -5.34 2.18 12.78
C GLN A 50 -4.08 2.14 11.91
N VAL A 51 -4.18 1.61 10.69
CA VAL A 51 -3.05 1.53 9.75
C VAL A 51 -2.52 2.91 9.41
N LYS A 52 -3.40 3.88 9.14
CA LYS A 52 -2.99 5.27 8.89
C LYS A 52 -2.13 5.82 10.03
N ASN A 53 -2.57 5.65 11.28
CA ASN A 53 -1.79 6.10 12.44
C ASN A 53 -0.44 5.39 12.56
N ILE A 54 -0.38 4.08 12.29
CA ILE A 54 0.88 3.33 12.30
C ILE A 54 1.83 3.89 11.22
N LEU A 55 1.35 4.04 9.99
CA LEU A 55 2.16 4.53 8.88
C LEU A 55 2.66 5.96 9.12
N GLU A 56 1.84 6.84 9.69
CA GLU A 56 2.25 8.20 10.06
C GLU A 56 3.41 8.24 11.05
N ASN A 57 3.56 7.21 11.90
CA ASN A 57 4.65 7.10 12.87
C ASN A 57 5.90 6.40 12.29
N LEU A 58 5.79 5.77 11.12
CA LEU A 58 6.89 5.08 10.45
C LEU A 58 7.63 5.97 9.45
N ILE A 59 6.96 6.99 8.92
CA ILE A 59 7.52 7.90 7.91
C ILE A 59 8.22 9.09 8.55
N ASP A 60 9.08 9.72 7.77
CA ASP A 60 9.65 11.02 8.09
C ASP A 60 8.85 12.10 7.34
N LYS A 61 8.00 12.84 8.07
CA LYS A 61 7.01 13.76 7.47
C LYS A 61 7.62 14.99 6.82
N ASP A 62 8.92 15.26 7.04
CA ASP A 62 9.62 16.38 6.43
C ASP A 62 10.13 16.05 5.02
N VAL A 63 10.30 14.76 4.70
CA VAL A 63 10.93 14.31 3.44
C VAL A 63 10.16 13.22 2.70
N ASP A 64 9.19 12.59 3.34
CA ASP A 64 8.36 11.54 2.76
C ASP A 64 6.89 12.00 2.65
N SER A 65 6.11 11.34 1.81
CA SER A 65 4.66 11.55 1.76
C SER A 65 3.86 10.27 1.57
N LEU A 66 2.68 10.22 2.19
CA LEU A 66 1.71 9.15 2.00
C LEU A 66 0.44 9.73 1.38
N ARG A 67 -0.15 9.03 0.41
CA ARG A 67 -1.49 9.34 -0.10
C ARG A 67 -2.36 8.10 0.00
N PHE A 68 -3.59 8.32 0.47
CA PHE A 68 -4.60 7.29 0.63
C PHE A 68 -5.74 7.57 -0.35
N TYR A 69 -6.03 6.62 -1.22
CA TYR A 69 -7.16 6.67 -2.14
C TYR A 69 -8.18 5.61 -1.76
N TYR A 70 -9.36 6.06 -1.34
CA TYR A 70 -10.46 5.20 -0.92
C TYR A 70 -11.30 4.79 -2.13
N LEU A 71 -11.02 3.62 -2.70
CA LEU A 71 -11.65 3.18 -3.96
C LEU A 71 -13.03 2.52 -3.76
N GLY A 72 -13.38 2.21 -2.51
CA GLY A 72 -14.66 1.60 -2.14
C GLY A 72 -14.71 0.11 -2.46
N GLU A 73 -15.91 -0.43 -2.61
CA GLU A 73 -16.13 -1.87 -2.85
C GLU A 73 -16.15 -2.23 -4.35
N LYS A 74 -16.56 -1.29 -5.21
CA LYS A 74 -16.58 -1.47 -6.68
C LYS A 74 -15.31 -0.94 -7.34
N TYR A 75 -14.15 -1.43 -6.89
CA TYR A 75 -12.84 -0.95 -7.37
C TYR A 75 -12.30 -1.72 -8.58
N LYS A 76 -12.74 -2.97 -8.79
CA LYS A 76 -12.13 -3.87 -9.80
C LYS A 76 -12.09 -3.28 -11.21
N ASN A 77 -13.09 -2.49 -11.58
CA ASN A 77 -13.16 -1.86 -12.91
C ASN A 77 -12.47 -0.48 -12.99
N LYS A 78 -11.73 -0.08 -11.95
CA LYS A 78 -11.10 1.24 -11.83
C LYS A 78 -9.57 1.19 -11.79
N VAL A 79 -9.00 -0.01 -11.90
CA VAL A 79 -7.56 -0.23 -11.83
C VAL A 79 -7.13 -0.94 -13.10
N GLU A 80 -6.17 -0.37 -13.81
CA GLU A 80 -5.55 -0.95 -14.99
C GLU A 80 -4.03 -0.96 -14.77
N HIS A 81 -3.40 -2.10 -15.07
CA HIS A 81 -1.96 -2.27 -14.95
C HIS A 81 -1.35 -2.39 -16.35
N ILE A 82 -0.31 -1.61 -16.62
CA ILE A 82 0.47 -1.71 -17.86
C ILE A 82 1.94 -1.92 -17.51
N GLY A 83 2.59 -2.89 -18.16
CA GLY A 83 4.03 -3.14 -18.04
C GLY A 83 4.40 -4.29 -17.10
N ALA A 84 5.63 -4.26 -16.59
CA ALA A 84 6.23 -5.40 -15.91
C ALA A 84 5.51 -5.79 -14.61
N LYS A 85 5.57 -7.08 -14.27
CA LYS A 85 5.10 -7.70 -13.01
C LYS A 85 3.61 -7.42 -12.72
N PRO A 86 2.68 -8.13 -13.39
CA PRO A 86 1.27 -8.04 -13.03
C PRO A 86 1.11 -8.35 -11.53
N GLY A 87 0.32 -7.52 -10.84
CA GLY A 87 -0.09 -7.79 -9.46
C GLY A 87 -0.89 -9.09 -9.35
N PHE A 88 -1.07 -9.60 -8.14
CA PHE A 88 -1.85 -10.81 -7.87
C PHE A 88 -3.13 -10.42 -7.11
N ASP A 89 -4.32 -10.66 -7.67
CA ASP A 89 -5.56 -10.33 -6.97
C ASP A 89 -5.73 -11.27 -5.77
N VAL A 90 -5.50 -10.75 -4.56
CA VAL A 90 -5.67 -11.47 -3.29
C VAL A 90 -7.12 -11.92 -3.03
N THR A 91 -8.08 -11.45 -3.82
CA THR A 91 -9.48 -11.90 -3.78
C THR A 91 -9.79 -13.01 -4.80
N GLU A 92 -8.85 -13.37 -5.67
CA GLU A 92 -9.02 -14.50 -6.57
C GLU A 92 -8.95 -15.83 -5.80
N THR A 93 -9.73 -16.80 -6.27
CA THR A 93 -9.77 -18.14 -5.74
C THR A 93 -8.38 -18.77 -5.81
N LEU A 94 -7.84 -19.20 -4.66
CA LEU A 94 -6.64 -20.02 -4.60
C LEU A 94 -6.90 -21.35 -5.32
N LEU A 95 -6.18 -21.58 -6.42
CA LEU A 95 -6.08 -22.88 -7.06
C LEU A 95 -4.79 -23.56 -6.56
N LEU A 96 -4.95 -24.68 -5.86
CA LEU A 96 -3.87 -25.54 -5.36
C LEU A 96 -3.53 -26.63 -6.37
#